data_AF-A0A132N4W8-F1
#
_entry.id   AF-A0A132N4W8-F1
#
_cell.length_a   1.000
_cell.length_b   1.000
_cell.length_c   1.000
_cell.angle_alpha   90.00
_cell.angle_beta   90.00
_cell.angle_gamma   90.00
#
_symmetry.space_group_name_H-M   'P 1'
#
loop_
_entity.id
_entity.type
_entity.pdbx_description
1 polymer ?
#
loop_
_entity_poly.entity_id
_entity_poly.type
_entity_poly.pdbx_seq_one_letter_code
_entity_poly.pdbx_strand_id
1 'polypeptide(L)'
;MTIGGRLLRVRSKKGDGELNHHPLVREFLEALPVEYRERGYDRCAEAAALSDALHEEDARRRAAGLPPITLEEARTAFFRGANVVTYRVREPGDPVGGQDGPPCLSCLLLLRYFGFQLPQEG
;
A
#
# COMPACT_ATOMS: atom_id res chain seq x y z
N MET A 1 -0.90 -6.01 6.17
CA MET A 1 -1.06 -6.62 4.83
C MET A 1 -0.56 -8.05 4.88
N THR A 2 -1.27 -8.98 4.26
CA THR A 2 -0.81 -10.38 4.15
C THR A 2 -0.61 -10.73 2.68
N ILE A 3 0.58 -11.23 2.31
CA ILE A 3 0.94 -11.65 0.93
C ILE A 3 1.44 -13.09 0.99
N GLY A 4 0.77 -14.01 0.29
CA GLY A 4 1.20 -15.43 0.25
C GLY A 4 1.40 -16.07 1.63
N GLY A 5 0.59 -15.68 2.63
CA GLY A 5 0.72 -16.13 4.03
C GLY A 5 1.69 -15.34 4.91
N ARG A 6 2.48 -14.41 4.36
CA ARG A 6 3.39 -13.54 5.13
C ARG A 6 2.67 -12.27 5.59
N LEU A 7 2.68 -12.00 6.90
CA LEU A 7 2.15 -10.76 7.47
C LEU A 7 3.19 -9.63 7.45
N LEU A 8 2.87 -8.54 6.77
CA LEU A 8 3.58 -7.27 6.82
C LEU A 8 2.79 -6.26 7.66
N ARG A 9 3.44 -5.65 8.65
CA ARG A 9 2.88 -4.55 9.45
C ARG A 9 3.64 -3.28 9.12
N VAL A 10 2.91 -2.30 8.59
CA VAL A 10 3.46 -1.00 8.18
C VAL A 10 2.63 0.09 8.84
N ARG A 11 3.28 1.20 9.20
CA ARG A 11 2.63 2.39 9.75
C ARG A 11 2.81 3.55 8.78
N SER A 12 1.87 4.49 8.79
CA SER A 12 1.99 5.73 8.02
C SER A 12 3.30 6.44 8.37
N LYS A 13 3.96 7.00 7.37
CA LYS A 13 5.19 7.77 7.61
C LYS A 13 4.82 9.16 8.13
N LYS A 14 5.37 9.52 9.29
CA LYS A 14 5.22 10.84 9.90
C LYS A 14 6.48 11.68 9.65
N GLY A 15 6.33 12.99 9.48
CA GLY A 15 7.41 13.94 9.25
C GLY A 15 7.75 14.18 7.77
N ASP A 16 8.71 15.07 7.53
CA ASP A 16 9.04 15.62 6.19
C ASP A 16 10.06 14.81 5.40
N GLY A 17 10.42 13.60 5.86
CA GLY A 17 11.36 12.74 5.15
C GLY A 17 10.87 12.38 3.74
N GLU A 18 11.84 12.19 2.83
CA GLU A 18 11.57 11.79 1.45
C GLU A 18 10.94 10.39 1.40
N LEU A 19 9.87 10.25 0.61
CA LEU A 19 9.18 8.99 0.43
C LEU A 19 9.84 8.20 -0.70
N ASN A 20 10.55 7.14 -0.34
CA ASN A 20 11.13 6.21 -1.31
C ASN A 20 10.08 5.23 -1.86
N HIS A 21 9.08 5.77 -2.56
CA HIS A 21 8.04 4.96 -3.20
C HIS A 21 8.62 4.14 -4.35
N HIS A 22 8.24 2.86 -4.41
CA HIS A 22 8.52 1.98 -5.53
C HIS A 22 8.01 2.60 -6.84
N PRO A 23 8.72 2.48 -7.98
CA PRO A 23 8.35 3.11 -9.24
C PRO A 23 6.88 2.92 -9.63
N LEU A 24 6.34 1.70 -9.54
CA LEU A 24 4.93 1.42 -9.83
C LEU A 24 3.93 2.16 -8.93
N VAL A 25 4.28 2.38 -7.65
CA VAL A 25 3.44 3.14 -6.71
C VAL A 25 3.54 4.63 -7.03
N ARG A 26 4.76 5.12 -7.29
CA ARG A 26 5.03 6.51 -7.67
C ARG A 26 4.27 6.90 -8.94
N GLU A 27 4.36 6.08 -9.98
CA GLU A 27 3.68 6.32 -11.26
C GLU A 27 2.17 6.47 -11.08
N PHE A 28 1.55 5.59 -10.29
CA PHE A 28 0.14 5.71 -9.94
C PHE A 28 -0.17 7.02 -9.20
N LEU A 29 0.61 7.36 -8.16
CA LEU A 29 0.38 8.55 -7.33
C LEU A 29 0.55 9.85 -8.13
N GLU A 30 1.49 9.88 -9.09
CA GLU A 30 1.72 11.01 -9.98
C GLU A 30 0.59 11.16 -11.01
N ALA A 31 0.07 10.04 -11.52
CA ALA A 31 -1.05 10.01 -12.47
C ALA A 31 -2.44 10.19 -11.82
N LEU A 32 -2.54 10.08 -10.49
CA LEU A 32 -3.82 10.19 -9.77
C LEU A 32 -4.42 11.59 -9.97
N PRO A 33 -5.67 11.74 -10.49
CA PRO A 33 -6.31 13.05 -10.62
C PRO A 33 -6.44 13.79 -9.29
N VAL A 34 -6.36 15.12 -9.32
CA VAL A 34 -6.28 15.97 -8.11
C VAL A 34 -7.52 15.81 -7.22
N GLU A 35 -8.69 15.62 -7.82
CA GLU A 35 -9.96 15.35 -7.14
C GLU A 35 -9.96 14.07 -6.31
N TYR A 36 -9.04 13.13 -6.59
CA TYR A 36 -8.88 11.89 -5.84
C TYR A 36 -7.64 11.91 -4.93
N ARG A 37 -6.93 13.03 -4.83
CA ARG A 37 -5.76 13.19 -3.94
C ARG A 37 -6.20 13.67 -2.57
N GLU A 38 -6.36 12.73 -1.65
CA GLU A 38 -6.59 13.00 -0.24
C GLU A 38 -5.37 13.67 0.40
N ARG A 39 -5.59 14.42 1.50
CA ARG A 39 -4.48 15.08 2.20
C ARG A 39 -3.48 14.03 2.69
N GLY A 40 -2.23 14.11 2.19
CA GLY A 40 -1.17 13.17 2.53
C GLY A 40 -1.33 11.79 1.90
N TYR A 41 -2.01 11.70 0.75
CA TYR A 41 -2.25 10.46 0.00
C TYR A 41 -1.00 9.61 -0.30
N ASP A 42 0.16 10.26 -0.38
CA ASP A 42 1.47 9.63 -0.57
C ASP A 42 2.08 9.09 0.73
N ARG A 43 1.65 9.57 1.91
CA ARG A 43 2.21 9.21 3.23
C ARG A 43 1.39 8.16 4.00
N CYS A 44 0.28 7.70 3.42
CA CYS A 44 -0.57 6.67 4.00
C CYS A 44 0.18 5.34 4.20
N ALA A 45 -0.27 4.55 5.20
CA ALA A 45 0.35 3.28 5.54
C ALA A 45 0.26 2.27 4.39
N GLU A 46 -0.81 2.33 3.60
CA GLU A 46 -1.08 1.46 2.46
C GLU A 46 -0.09 1.70 1.32
N ALA A 47 0.14 2.97 0.97
CA ALA A 47 1.13 3.34 -0.04
C ALA A 47 2.54 2.89 0.37
N ALA A 48 2.90 3.12 1.64
CA ALA A 48 4.16 2.63 2.19
C ALA A 48 4.24 1.09 2.17
N ALA A 49 3.16 0.39 2.54
CA ALA A 49 3.14 -1.07 2.60
C ALA A 49 3.30 -1.72 1.23
N LEU A 50 2.62 -1.19 0.20
CA LEU A 50 2.77 -1.66 -1.18
C LEU A 50 4.18 -1.37 -1.69
N SER A 51 4.69 -0.17 -1.43
CA SER A 51 6.04 0.22 -1.83
C SER A 51 7.11 -0.69 -1.22
N ASP A 52 7.06 -0.92 0.09
CA ASP A 52 8.03 -1.76 0.79
C ASP A 52 7.97 -3.21 0.26
N ALA A 53 6.76 -3.76 0.07
CA ALA A 53 6.60 -5.11 -0.46
C ALA A 53 7.14 -5.27 -1.90
N LEU A 54 6.97 -4.25 -2.75
CA LEU A 54 7.48 -4.27 -4.12
C LEU A 54 9.01 -4.11 -4.16
N HIS A 55 9.58 -3.24 -3.33
CA HIS A 55 11.05 -3.12 -3.20
C HIS A 55 11.69 -4.42 -2.72
N GLU A 56 11.09 -5.09 -1.73
CA GLU A 56 11.53 -6.40 -1.26
C GLU A 56 11.49 -7.45 -2.39
N GLU A 57 10.43 -7.42 -3.21
CA GLU A 57 10.31 -8.33 -4.35
C GLU A 57 11.35 -8.05 -5.43
N ASP A 58 11.56 -6.78 -5.77
CA ASP A 58 12.61 -6.38 -6.71
C ASP A 58 14.00 -6.76 -6.22
N ALA A 59 14.27 -6.64 -4.93
CA ALA A 59 15.52 -7.11 -4.32
C ALA A 59 15.69 -8.62 -4.48
N ARG A 60 14.63 -9.40 -4.24
CA ARG A 60 14.63 -10.86 -4.44
C ARG A 60 14.84 -11.24 -5.91
N ARG A 61 14.12 -10.59 -6.84
CA ARG A 61 14.27 -10.81 -8.28
C ARG A 61 15.66 -10.47 -8.78
N ARG A 62 16.23 -9.35 -8.34
CA ARG A 62 17.60 -8.94 -8.67
C ARG A 62 18.62 -9.98 -8.20
N ALA A 63 18.47 -10.53 -7.00
CA ALA A 63 19.34 -11.60 -6.49
C ALA A 63 19.24 -12.89 -7.34
N ALA A 64 18.12 -13.11 -8.02
CA ALA A 64 17.89 -14.21 -8.95
C ALA A 64 18.25 -13.88 -10.41
N GLY A 65 18.79 -12.68 -10.70
CA GLY A 65 19.10 -12.24 -12.07
C GLY A 65 17.88 -11.91 -12.93
N LEU A 66 16.72 -11.70 -12.30
CA LEU A 66 15.47 -11.35 -12.97
C LEU A 66 15.27 -9.82 -13.00
N PRO A 67 14.53 -9.29 -14.00
CA PRO A 67 14.17 -7.87 -14.02
C PRO A 67 13.22 -7.50 -12.86
N PRO A 68 13.09 -6.20 -12.53
CA PRO A 68 12.06 -5.68 -11.63
C PRO A 68 10.65 -6.19 -11.97
N ILE A 69 9.79 -6.27 -10.96
CA ILE A 69 8.41 -6.70 -11.14
C ILE A 69 7.62 -5.71 -12.01
N THR A 70 6.88 -6.25 -12.96
CA THR A 70 5.94 -5.46 -13.78
C THR A 70 4.60 -5.28 -13.06
N LEU A 71 3.82 -4.28 -13.47
CA LEU A 71 2.47 -4.09 -12.93
C LEU A 71 1.57 -5.32 -13.12
N GLU A 72 1.66 -5.97 -14.28
CA GLU A 72 0.86 -7.15 -14.57
C GLU A 72 1.19 -8.31 -13.63
N GLU A 73 2.47 -8.59 -13.41
CA GLU A 73 2.93 -9.60 -12.46
C GLU A 73 2.56 -9.24 -11.02
N ALA A 74 2.64 -7.95 -10.66
CA ALA A 74 2.22 -7.47 -9.35
C ALA A 74 0.75 -7.82 -9.09
N ARG A 75 -0.13 -7.58 -10.06
CA ARG A 75 -1.58 -7.82 -9.97
C ARG A 75 -1.96 -9.30 -10.00
N THR A 76 -1.38 -10.06 -10.93
CA THR A 76 -1.85 -11.42 -11.26
C THR A 76 -1.12 -12.52 -10.49
N ALA A 77 0.11 -12.25 -10.05
CA ALA A 77 0.94 -13.23 -9.36
C ALA A 77 1.26 -12.81 -7.93
N PHE A 78 1.88 -11.63 -7.73
CA PHE A 78 2.46 -11.27 -6.44
C PHE A 78 1.42 -10.93 -5.38
N PHE A 79 0.44 -10.07 -5.71
CA PHE A 79 -0.65 -9.69 -4.80
C PHE A 79 -1.89 -10.58 -4.94
N ARG A 80 -1.81 -11.69 -5.68
CA ARG A 80 -2.96 -12.59 -5.85
C ARG A 80 -3.39 -13.15 -4.50
N GLY A 81 -4.63 -12.86 -4.10
CA GLY A 81 -5.19 -13.28 -2.81
C GLY A 81 -4.59 -12.54 -1.60
N ALA A 82 -3.84 -11.45 -1.83
CA ALA A 82 -3.37 -10.60 -0.75
C ALA A 82 -4.52 -9.80 -0.14
N ASN A 83 -4.46 -9.59 1.18
CA ASN A 83 -5.45 -8.84 1.93
C ASN A 83 -4.81 -7.71 2.72
N VAL A 84 -5.54 -6.59 2.84
CA VAL A 84 -5.11 -5.42 3.62
C VAL A 84 -6.18 -5.13 4.67
N VAL A 85 -5.72 -4.86 5.89
CA VAL A 85 -6.53 -4.37 6.99
C VAL A 85 -5.82 -3.14 7.55
N THR A 86 -6.56 -2.04 7.65
CA THR A 86 -6.07 -0.76 8.14
C THR A 86 -6.71 -0.45 9.49
N TYR A 87 -5.90 0.01 10.44
CA TYR A 87 -6.35 0.41 11.77
C TYR A 87 -5.93 1.85 12.05
N ARG A 88 -6.80 2.61 12.73
CA ARG A 88 -6.47 3.97 13.17
C ARG A 88 -5.58 3.93 14.40
N VAL A 89 -4.33 4.38 14.25
CA VAL A 89 -3.38 4.51 15.37
C VAL A 89 -3.54 5.90 16.01
N ARG A 90 -4.16 5.96 17.19
CA ARG A 90 -4.40 7.17 17.98
C ARG A 90 -3.79 7.07 19.38
N GLU A 91 -3.80 8.17 20.11
CA GLU A 91 -3.31 8.23 21.50
C GLU A 91 -4.18 7.35 22.41
N PRO A 92 -3.62 6.78 23.49
CA PRO A 92 -4.39 6.03 24.47
C PRO A 92 -5.53 6.88 25.04
N GLY A 93 -6.77 6.38 24.96
CA GLY A 93 -7.97 7.09 25.41
C GLY A 93 -8.74 7.81 24.29
N ASP A 94 -8.20 7.85 23.06
CA ASP A 94 -8.96 8.31 21.90
C ASP A 94 -10.06 7.28 21.56
N PRO A 95 -11.34 7.69 21.51
CA PRO A 95 -12.47 6.77 21.30
C PRO A 95 -12.44 6.05 19.95
N VAL A 96 -11.70 6.56 18.95
CA VAL A 96 -11.54 5.93 17.64
C VAL A 96 -10.18 5.23 17.47
N GLY A 97 -9.37 5.16 18.53
CA GLY A 97 -8.10 4.44 18.54
C GLY A 97 -8.31 2.92 18.45
N GLY A 98 -7.60 2.28 17.52
CA GLY A 98 -7.67 0.83 17.32
C GLY A 98 -8.89 0.34 16.54
N GLN A 99 -9.84 1.21 16.20
CA GLN A 99 -10.94 0.88 15.30
C GLN A 99 -10.41 0.66 13.88
N ASP A 100 -10.96 -0.35 13.22
CA ASP A 100 -10.84 -0.50 11.78
C ASP A 100 -11.51 0.69 11.09
N GLY A 101 -10.91 1.13 10.00
CA GLY A 101 -11.46 2.19 9.19
C GLY A 101 -11.06 1.96 7.74
N PRO A 102 -11.91 2.33 6.77
CA PRO A 102 -11.56 2.18 5.38
C PRO A 102 -10.30 3.02 5.08
N PRO A 103 -9.40 2.51 4.21
CA PRO A 103 -8.36 3.34 3.61
C PRO A 103 -8.94 4.63 3.03
N CYS A 104 -8.14 5.70 2.96
CA CYS A 104 -8.57 6.92 2.29
C CYS A 104 -8.84 6.65 0.80
N LEU A 105 -9.61 7.50 0.13
CA LEU A 105 -10.02 7.29 -1.27
C LEU A 105 -8.82 7.03 -2.19
N SER A 106 -7.74 7.80 -2.06
CA SER A 106 -6.51 7.59 -2.85
C SER A 106 -5.91 6.20 -2.64
N CYS A 107 -5.92 5.70 -1.40
CA CYS A 107 -5.40 4.37 -1.07
C CYS A 107 -6.34 3.26 -1.54
N LEU A 108 -7.66 3.45 -1.51
CA LEU A 108 -8.61 2.51 -2.09
C LEU A 108 -8.36 2.35 -3.60
N LEU A 109 -8.17 3.46 -4.31
CA LEU A 109 -7.86 3.44 -5.74
C LEU A 109 -6.50 2.78 -6.01
N LEU A 110 -5.48 3.06 -5.19
CA LEU A 110 -4.17 2.42 -5.27
C LEU A 110 -4.27 0.90 -5.06
N LEU A 111 -4.96 0.44 -4.02
CA LEU A 111 -5.18 -0.98 -3.74
C LEU A 111 -5.93 -1.66 -4.90
N ARG A 112 -6.96 -1.00 -5.44
CA ARG A 112 -7.70 -1.51 -6.61
C ARG A 112 -6.82 -1.60 -7.85
N TYR A 113 -5.94 -0.62 -8.07
CA TYR A 113 -4.98 -0.61 -9.17
C TYR A 113 -4.03 -1.82 -9.12
N PHE A 114 -3.61 -2.23 -7.91
CA PHE A 114 -2.80 -3.43 -7.68
C PHE A 114 -3.61 -4.73 -7.58
N GLY A 115 -4.92 -4.71 -7.81
CA GLY A 115 -5.76 -5.91 -7.91
C GLY A 115 -6.28 -6.45 -6.56
N PHE A 116 -6.13 -5.71 -5.47
CA PHE A 116 -6.67 -6.11 -4.18
C PHE A 116 -8.21 -6.16 -4.23
N GLN A 117 -8.77 -7.16 -3.55
CA GLN A 117 -10.19 -7.17 -3.22
C GLN A 117 -10.36 -6.32 -1.97
N LEU A 118 -11.11 -5.23 -2.08
CA LEU A 118 -11.38 -4.38 -0.93
C LEU A 118 -12.47 -5.06 -0.09
N PRO A 119 -12.34 -5.09 1.25
CA PRO A 119 -13.42 -5.57 2.10
C PRO A 119 -14.68 -4.75 1.79
N GLN A 120 -15.80 -5.42 1.58
CA GLN A 120 -17.10 -4.77 1.47
C GLN A 120 -17.38 -4.12 2.83
N GLU A 121 -17.77 -2.84 2.83
CA GLU A 121 -18.32 -2.23 4.05
C GLU A 121 -19.57 -3.03 4.41
N GLY A 122 -19.55 -3.67 5.59
CA GLY A 122 -20.69 -4.38 6.16
C GLY A 122 -21.59 -3.44 6.93
#